data_AF-A0A376MQQ7-F1
#
_entry.id   AF-A0A376MQQ7-F1
#
_cell.length_a   1.000
_cell.length_b   1.000
_cell.length_c   1.000
_cell.angle_alpha   90.00
_cell.angle_beta   90.00
_cell.angle_gamma   90.00
#
_symmetry.space_group_name_H-M   'P 1'
#
loop_
_entity.id
_entity.type
_entity.pdbx_description
1 polymer ?
#
loop_
_entity_poly.entity_id
_entity_poly.type
_entity_poly.pdbx_seq_one_letter_code
_entity_poly.pdbx_strand_id
1 'polypeptide(L)'
;MRNAAGQMVCTIDIHHPCLLLYPLPEWEIIEQKLSRLSSMNPVERRVQRLLLGHASECQMDGAGRLLIAPVLRQHAGLTKK
;
A
#
# COMPACT_ATOMS: atom_id res chain seq x y z
N MET A 1 -3.18 11.54 -12.31
CA MET A 1 -2.59 10.36 -12.99
C MET A 1 -1.40 10.67 -13.93
N ARG A 2 -1.17 11.91 -14.42
CA ARG A 2 -0.07 12.20 -15.38
C ARG A 2 1.35 12.29 -14.77
N ASN A 3 1.54 12.21 -13.46
CA ASN A 3 2.82 12.55 -12.80
C ASN A 3 3.61 11.39 -12.18
N ALA A 4 3.15 10.14 -12.26
CA ALA A 4 3.83 9.02 -11.60
C ALA A 4 4.53 8.03 -12.54
N ALA A 5 4.50 8.22 -13.87
CA ALA A 5 5.09 7.28 -14.85
C ALA A 5 4.76 5.78 -14.60
N GLY A 6 3.58 5.48 -14.03
CA GLY A 6 3.18 4.12 -13.67
C GLY A 6 3.72 3.59 -12.34
N GLN A 7 4.46 4.39 -11.57
CA GLN A 7 4.90 4.07 -10.22
C GLN A 7 3.72 4.12 -9.25
N MET A 8 3.46 2.99 -8.62
CA MET A 8 2.35 2.81 -7.70
C MET A 8 2.86 2.21 -6.39
N VAL A 9 2.12 2.41 -5.31
CA VAL A 9 2.32 1.73 -4.03
C VAL A 9 1.04 1.00 -3.66
N CYS A 10 1.19 -0.29 -3.35
CA CYS A 10 0.11 -1.14 -2.90
C CYS A 10 0.34 -1.51 -1.43
N THR A 11 -0.68 -1.36 -0.59
CA THR A 11 -0.65 -1.80 0.82
C THR A 11 -2.00 -2.44 1.19
N ILE A 12 -2.15 -2.86 2.45
CA ILE A 12 -3.38 -3.46 2.96
C ILE A 12 -4.35 -2.39 3.50
N ASP A 13 -5.64 -2.69 3.47
CA ASP A 13 -6.59 -2.06 4.39
C ASP A 13 -6.52 -2.74 5.77
N ILE A 14 -6.64 -1.96 6.85
CA ILE A 14 -6.52 -2.48 8.22
C ILE A 14 -7.84 -2.99 8.80
N HIS A 15 -8.95 -2.73 8.12
CA HIS A 15 -10.30 -3.10 8.56
C HIS A 15 -10.95 -4.15 7.65
N HIS A 16 -10.54 -4.22 6.37
CA HIS A 16 -11.14 -5.08 5.37
C HIS A 16 -10.06 -5.92 4.65
N PRO A 17 -10.44 -7.11 4.14
CA PRO A 17 -9.55 -7.96 3.34
C PRO A 17 -9.43 -7.42 1.91
N CYS A 18 -8.94 -6.19 1.76
CA CYS A 18 -8.71 -5.56 0.47
C CYS A 18 -7.36 -4.83 0.44
N LEU A 19 -6.97 -4.41 -0.76
CA LEU A 19 -5.74 -3.68 -1.02
C LEU A 19 -6.04 -2.22 -1.31
N LEU A 20 -5.16 -1.35 -0.85
CA LEU A 20 -5.15 0.07 -1.15
C LEU A 20 -4.04 0.31 -2.19
N LEU A 21 -4.36 1.03 -3.25
CA LEU A 21 -3.44 1.33 -4.34
C LEU A 21 -3.38 2.83 -4.56
N TYR A 22 -2.18 3.39 -4.52
CA TYR A 22 -1.91 4.81 -4.68
C TYR A 22 -0.86 5.02 -5.77
N PRO A 23 -0.95 6.07 -6.60
CA PRO A 23 0.22 6.52 -7.33
C PRO A 23 1.26 7.06 -6.32
N LEU A 24 2.55 6.97 -6.68
CA LEU A 24 3.64 7.27 -5.76
C LEU A 24 3.55 8.67 -5.11
N PRO A 25 3.26 9.78 -5.83
CA PRO A 25 3.19 11.11 -5.20
C PRO A 25 2.10 11.23 -4.12
N GLU A 26 0.96 10.57 -4.31
CA GLU A 26 -0.12 10.52 -3.33
C GLU A 26 0.26 9.65 -2.12
N TRP A 27 1.00 8.56 -2.35
CA TRP A 27 1.54 7.73 -1.27
C TRP A 27 2.54 8.48 -0.41
N GLU A 28 3.47 9.24 -0.98
CA GLU A 28 4.48 10.02 -0.23
C GLU A 28 3.82 10.97 0.80
N ILE A 29 2.69 11.57 0.44
CA ILE A 29 1.90 12.42 1.35
C ILE A 29 1.31 11.60 2.50
N ILE A 30 0.83 10.38 2.22
CA ILE A 30 0.28 9.48 3.23
C ILE A 30 1.40 8.96 4.14
N GLU A 31 2.52 8.53 3.57
CA GLU A 31 3.70 8.07 4.28
C GLU A 31 4.23 9.12 5.26
N GLN A 32 4.30 10.38 4.86
CA GLN A 32 4.68 11.48 5.75
C GLN A 32 3.71 11.68 6.93
N LYS A 33 2.42 11.40 6.75
CA LYS A 33 1.44 11.44 7.85
C LYS A 33 1.62 10.25 8.78
N LEU A 34 1.84 9.06 8.21
CA LEU A 34 2.04 7.82 8.96
C LEU A 34 3.35 7.83 9.77
N SER A 35 4.41 8.44 9.26
CA SER A 35 5.71 8.54 9.96
C SER A 35 5.67 9.47 11.17
N ARG A 36 4.69 10.38 11.24
CA ARG A 36 4.47 11.29 12.37
C ARG A 36 3.64 10.68 13.50
N LEU A 37 3.08 9.48 13.30
CA LEU A 37 2.35 8.75 14.33
C LEU A 37 3.27 8.37 15.50
N SER A 38 2.74 8.40 16.71
CA SER A 38 3.47 8.10 17.93
C SER A 38 3.82 6.62 18.03
N SER A 39 5.09 6.33 18.28
CA SER A 39 5.57 4.98 18.58
C SER A 39 5.16 4.51 19.98
N MET A 40 4.81 5.42 20.89
CA MET A 40 4.41 5.11 22.27
C MET A 40 2.93 4.72 22.36
N ASN A 41 2.08 5.30 21.51
CA ASN A 41 0.67 4.92 21.43
C ASN A 41 0.55 3.55 20.70
N PRO A 42 0.05 2.49 21.37
CA PRO A 42 -0.03 1.16 20.76
C PRO A 42 -0.92 1.10 19.50
N VAL A 43 -1.98 1.91 19.43
CA VAL A 43 -2.90 1.94 18.29
C VAL A 43 -2.23 2.58 17.09
N GLU A 44 -1.63 3.75 17.28
CA GLU A 44 -0.89 4.47 16.24
C GLU A 44 0.31 3.66 15.72
N ARG A 45 1.09 3.08 16.62
CA ARG A 45 2.19 2.17 16.26
C ARG A 45 1.71 0.97 15.45
N ARG A 46 0.53 0.41 15.78
CA ARG A 46 -0.06 -0.70 15.03
C ARG A 46 -0.43 -0.27 13.60
N VAL A 47 -1.10 0.88 13.45
CA VAL A 47 -1.46 1.44 12.14
C VAL A 47 -0.22 1.67 11.29
N GLN A 48 0.81 2.31 11.86
CA GLN A 48 2.07 2.55 11.18
C GLN A 48 2.73 1.25 10.69
N ARG A 49 2.86 0.25 11.57
CA ARG A 49 3.48 -1.03 11.23
C ARG A 49 2.71 -1.81 10.17
N LEU A 50 1.38 -1.80 10.25
CA LEU A 50 0.54 -2.51 9.28
C LEU A 50 0.63 -1.85 7.90
N LEU A 51 0.41 -0.54 7.81
CA LEU A 51 0.36 0.16 6.52
C LEU A 51 1.74 0.31 5.88
N LEU A 52 2.76 0.77 6.63
CA LEU A 52 4.11 0.90 6.09
C LEU A 52 4.79 -0.46 5.89
N GLY A 53 4.56 -1.41 6.80
CA GLY A 53 5.18 -2.74 6.70
C GLY A 53 4.65 -3.60 5.56
N HIS A 54 3.45 -3.33 5.05
CA HIS A 54 2.89 -4.00 3.87
C HIS A 54 2.95 -3.15 2.61
N ALA A 55 3.39 -1.89 2.69
CA ALA A 55 3.55 -1.06 1.52
C ALA A 55 4.61 -1.65 0.59
N SER A 56 4.21 -1.93 -0.64
CA SER A 56 5.06 -2.45 -1.70
C SER A 56 4.94 -1.53 -2.91
N GLU A 57 6.07 -1.01 -3.37
CA GLU A 57 6.15 -0.37 -4.68
C GLU A 57 5.85 -1.39 -5.79
N CYS A 58 5.17 -0.94 -6.83
CA CYS A 58 4.89 -1.72 -8.02
C CYS A 58 4.85 -0.81 -9.26
N GLN A 59 5.34 -1.33 -10.38
CA GLN A 59 5.35 -0.62 -11.65
C GLN A 59 4.21 -1.11 -12.53
N MET A 60 3.40 -0.19 -13.01
CA MET A 60 2.37 -0.44 -14.01
C MET A 60 3.02 -0.65 -15.38
N ASP A 61 2.67 -1.73 -16.05
CA ASP A 61 3.11 -1.98 -17.42
C ASP A 61 2.32 -1.14 -18.45
N GLY A 62 2.76 -1.16 -19.71
CA GLY A 62 2.11 -0.41 -20.80
C GLY A 62 0.68 -0.85 -21.12
N ALA A 63 0.22 -1.98 -20.58
CA ALA A 63 -1.15 -2.47 -20.68
C ALA A 63 -1.99 -2.15 -19.44
N GLY A 64 -1.45 -1.39 -18.48
CA GLY A 64 -2.15 -1.00 -17.26
C GLY A 64 -2.19 -2.11 -16.19
N ARG A 65 -1.33 -3.13 -16.29
CA ARG A 65 -1.31 -4.27 -15.35
C ARG A 65 -0.27 -4.06 -14.26
N LEU A 66 -0.52 -4.66 -13.09
CA LEU A 66 0.36 -4.63 -11.92
C LEU A 66 0.62 -6.05 -11.43
N LEU A 67 1.84 -6.29 -10.97
CA LEU A 67 2.19 -7.51 -10.25
C LEU A 67 1.98 -7.30 -8.76
N ILE A 68 1.00 -7.98 -8.17
CA ILE A 68 0.71 -7.90 -6.74
C ILE A 68 1.56 -8.92 -5.96
N ALA A 69 2.26 -8.45 -4.93
CA ALA A 69 3.09 -9.28 -4.06
C ALA A 69 2.27 -10.42 -3.40
N PRO A 70 2.86 -11.62 -3.20
CA PRO A 70 2.14 -12.76 -2.63
C PRO A 70 1.45 -12.48 -1.29
N VAL A 71 2.09 -11.74 -0.39
CA VAL A 71 1.54 -11.37 0.93
C VAL A 71 0.27 -10.53 0.81
N LEU A 72 0.23 -9.61 -0.16
CA LEU A 72 -0.93 -8.76 -0.43
C LEU A 72 -2.06 -9.57 -1.05
N ARG A 73 -1.74 -10.49 -1.97
CA ARG A 73 -2.74 -11.42 -2.52
C ARG A 73 -3.37 -12.27 -1.42
N GLN A 74 -2.56 -12.78 -0.49
CA GLN A 74 -3.04 -13.56 0.64
C GLN A 74 -3.96 -12.74 1.55
N HIS A 75 -3.58 -11.51 1.90
CA HIS A 75 -4.41 -10.60 2.71
C HIS A 75 -5.79 -10.36 2.08
N ALA A 76 -5.81 -10.10 0.78
CA ALA A 76 -7.04 -9.79 0.05
C ALA A 76 -7.80 -11.03 -0.47
N GLY A 77 -7.36 -12.24 -0.14
CA GLY A 77 -7.99 -13.48 -0.61
C GLY A 77 -7.97 -13.63 -2.13
N LEU A 78 -7.00 -13.04 -2.83
CA LEU A 78 -6.89 -13.08 -4.29
C LEU A 78 -6.34 -14.44 -4.74
N THR A 79 -7.23 -15.31 -5.21
CA THR A 79 -6.87 -16.59 -5.84
C THR A 79 -6.98 -16.48 -7.36
N LYS A 80 -6.17 -17.28 -8.07
CA LYS A 80 -6.38 -17.48 -9.50
C LYS A 80 -7.73 -18.18 -9.69
N LYS A 81 -8.56 -17.69 -10.60
CA LYS A 81 -9.74 -18.42 -11.08
C LYS A 81 -9.31 -19.51 -12.06
#